data_AF-A0A1D2IJP8-F1
#
_entry.id   AF-A0A1D2IJP8-F1
#
_cell.length_a   1.000
_cell.length_b   1.000
_cell.length_c   1.000
_cell.angle_alpha   90.00
_cell.angle_beta   90.00
_cell.angle_gamma   90.00
#
_symmetry.space_group_name_H-M   'P 1'
#
loop_
_entity.id
_entity.type
_entity.pdbx_description
1 polymer ?
#
loop_
_entity_poly.entity_id
_entity_poly.type
_entity_poly.pdbx_seq_one_letter_code
_entity_poly.pdbx_strand_id
1 'polypeptide(L)'
;MTSKTEQTGQAGQAAGTAGQAEAAAEALGYEQARDELIEVVRRLETGGTTLEESLALWERGEELAKVCRSRLDGARARLDAALAEESAGAGRAEEGSGDL
;
A
#
# COMPACT_ATOMS: atom_id res chain seq x y z
N MET A 1 12.77 43.49 5.93
CA MET A 1 13.61 43.17 7.09
C MET A 1 12.69 42.82 8.26
N THR A 2 12.44 41.53 8.47
CA THR A 2 12.28 40.86 9.78
C THR A 2 11.99 39.40 9.46
N SER A 3 13.08 38.65 9.36
CA SER A 3 13.12 37.20 9.32
C SER A 3 12.85 36.62 10.72
N LYS A 4 12.59 35.30 10.75
CA LYS A 4 12.51 34.38 11.92
C LYS A 4 11.10 34.37 12.52
N THR A 5 10.42 33.24 12.68
CA THR A 5 10.75 31.99 13.40
C THR A 5 9.57 31.05 13.02
N GLU A 6 9.61 29.74 12.78
CA GLU A 6 10.01 28.61 13.61
C GLU A 6 9.96 27.35 12.72
N GLN A 7 11.09 26.68 12.56
CA GLN A 7 11.14 25.31 12.06
C GLN A 7 11.73 24.48 13.20
N THR A 8 10.86 23.79 13.93
CA THR A 8 11.26 22.82 14.95
C THR A 8 10.16 21.78 15.02
N GLY A 9 10.52 20.51 14.76
CA GLY A 9 9.64 19.38 15.01
C GLY A 9 9.51 18.37 13.87
N GLN A 10 10.61 17.85 13.33
CA GLN A 10 10.55 16.60 12.56
C GLN A 10 11.79 15.74 12.83
N ALA A 11 11.93 15.29 14.07
CA ALA A 11 12.94 14.31 14.48
C ALA A 11 12.30 12.96 14.90
N GLY A 12 11.05 12.72 14.52
CA GLY A 12 10.30 11.49 14.89
C GLY A 12 9.89 10.58 13.72
N GLN A 13 10.25 10.89 12.47
CA GLN A 13 9.69 10.22 11.28
C GLN A 13 10.70 9.41 10.45
N ALA A 14 11.97 9.29 10.87
CA ALA A 14 12.97 8.58 10.08
C ALA A 14 12.84 7.04 10.14
N ALA A 15 12.21 6.49 11.19
CA ALA A 15 12.09 5.04 11.36
C ALA A 15 10.94 4.42 10.55
N GLY A 16 9.88 5.19 10.24
CA GLY A 16 8.74 4.72 9.46
C GLY A 16 8.98 4.71 7.94
N THR A 17 9.84 5.60 7.45
CA THR A 17 10.12 5.77 6.02
C THR A 17 11.04 4.67 5.43
N ALA A 18 11.90 4.06 6.24
CA ALA A 18 12.81 3.01 5.77
C ALA A 18 12.07 1.71 5.41
N GLY A 19 11.09 1.29 6.23
CA GLY A 19 10.25 0.13 5.95
C GLY A 19 9.28 0.33 4.77
N GLN A 20 9.01 1.58 4.39
CA GLN A 20 8.16 1.93 3.24
C GLN A 20 8.94 1.94 1.93
N ALA A 21 10.25 2.25 1.96
CA ALA A 21 11.11 2.31 0.79
C ALA A 21 11.53 0.92 0.27
N GLU A 22 11.68 -0.07 1.15
CA GLU A 22 12.10 -1.42 0.77
C GLU A 22 10.96 -2.25 0.15
N ALA A 23 9.71 -1.95 0.51
CA ALA A 23 8.52 -2.54 -0.13
C ALA A 23 8.24 -2.00 -1.55
N ALA A 24 8.90 -0.91 -1.95
CA ALA A 24 8.69 -0.22 -3.21
C ALA A 24 9.54 -0.78 -4.38
N ALA A 25 10.53 -1.64 -4.12
CA ALA A 25 11.64 -1.83 -5.07
C ALA A 25 11.50 -2.91 -6.15
N GLU A 26 10.57 -3.88 -6.10
CA GLU A 26 10.68 -5.08 -6.99
C GLU A 26 9.45 -5.41 -7.87
N ALA A 27 8.42 -4.56 -7.92
CA ALA A 27 7.33 -4.65 -8.90
C ALA A 27 6.64 -3.29 -8.99
N LEU A 28 5.85 -3.02 -10.04
CA LEU A 28 5.03 -1.80 -10.12
C LEU A 28 4.40 -1.52 -8.73
N GLY A 29 4.62 -0.30 -8.22
CA GLY A 29 3.99 0.14 -6.99
C GLY A 29 2.46 0.15 -7.16
N TYR A 30 1.72 0.03 -6.06
CA TYR A 30 0.25 0.04 -6.12
C TYR A 30 -0.29 1.27 -6.85
N GLU A 31 0.22 2.46 -6.54
CA GLU A 31 -0.25 3.71 -7.16
C GLU A 31 0.07 3.77 -8.66
N GLN A 32 1.27 3.32 -9.04
CA GLN A 32 1.66 3.24 -10.44
C GLN A 32 0.74 2.28 -11.22
N ALA A 33 0.45 1.11 -10.65
CA ALA A 33 -0.43 0.12 -11.28
C ALA A 33 -1.88 0.62 -11.36
N ARG A 34 -2.35 1.33 -10.33
CA ARG A 34 -3.68 1.96 -10.31
C ARG A 34 -3.79 3.04 -11.38
N ASP A 35 -2.80 3.92 -11.49
CA ASP A 35 -2.82 5.02 -12.45
C ASP A 35 -2.78 4.49 -13.89
N GLU A 36 -1.98 3.46 -14.15
CA GLU A 36 -1.99 2.78 -15.46
C GLU A 36 -3.34 2.11 -15.75
N LEU A 37 -3.98 1.48 -14.76
CA LEU A 37 -5.29 0.86 -14.91
C LEU A 37 -6.36 1.90 -15.24
N ILE A 38 -6.32 3.09 -14.63
CA ILE A 38 -7.22 4.20 -14.93
C ILE A 38 -7.08 4.63 -16.39
N GLU A 39 -5.85 4.74 -16.90
CA GLU A 39 -5.62 5.10 -18.30
C GLU A 39 -6.09 4.02 -19.29
N VAL A 40 -5.93 2.73 -18.94
CA VAL A 40 -6.48 1.62 -19.72
C VAL A 40 -8.01 1.68 -19.79
N VAL A 41 -8.68 1.86 -18.64
CA VAL A 41 -10.15 1.98 -18.58
C VAL A 41 -10.60 3.19 -19.39
N ARG A 42 -9.95 4.35 -19.25
CA ARG A 42 -10.30 5.55 -20.01
C ARG A 42 -10.22 5.32 -21.52
N ARG A 43 -9.20 4.59 -21.99
CA ARG A 43 -9.06 4.24 -23.41
C ARG A 43 -10.17 3.32 -23.89
N LEU A 44 -10.51 2.29 -23.10
CA LEU A 44 -11.63 1.39 -23.40
C LEU A 44 -12.97 2.14 -23.47
N GLU A 45 -13.21 3.07 -22.54
CA GLU A 45 -14.44 3.88 -22.49
C GLU A 45 -14.53 4.91 -23.62
N THR A 46 -13.40 5.46 -24.04
CA THR A 46 -13.34 6.39 -25.19
C THR A 46 -13.72 5.67 -26.48
N GLY A 47 -13.38 4.38 -26.59
CA GLY A 47 -13.53 3.61 -27.81
C GLY A 47 -12.63 4.13 -28.93
N GLY A 48 -12.99 3.84 -30.19
CA GLY A 48 -12.20 4.24 -31.37
C GLY A 48 -10.95 3.35 -31.62
N THR A 49 -10.81 2.28 -30.85
CA THR A 49 -9.79 1.22 -31.02
C THR A 49 -10.35 0.07 -31.85
N THR A 50 -9.47 -0.70 -32.48
CA THR A 50 -9.85 -1.97 -33.11
C THR A 50 -10.24 -3.01 -32.06
N LEU A 51 -10.82 -4.13 -32.49
CA LEU A 51 -11.14 -5.24 -31.59
C LEU A 51 -9.86 -5.79 -30.93
N GLU A 52 -8.81 -6.02 -31.70
CA GLU A 52 -7.53 -6.53 -31.22
C GLU A 52 -6.89 -5.59 -30.19
N GLU A 53 -6.94 -4.27 -30.44
CA GLU A 53 -6.46 -3.26 -29.49
C GLU A 53 -7.29 -3.24 -28.21
N SER A 54 -8.61 -3.40 -28.32
CA SER A 54 -9.51 -3.44 -27.17
C SER A 54 -9.29 -4.68 -26.31
N LEU A 55 -9.00 -5.83 -26.93
CA LEU A 55 -8.63 -7.06 -26.23
C LEU A 55 -7.29 -6.90 -25.51
N ALA A 56 -6.27 -6.34 -26.17
CA ALA A 56 -4.97 -6.09 -25.55
C ALA A 56 -5.07 -5.14 -24.35
N LEU A 57 -5.89 -4.08 -24.46
CA LEU A 57 -6.17 -3.17 -23.34
C LEU A 57 -6.87 -3.90 -22.19
N TRP A 58 -7.86 -4.75 -22.48
CA TRP A 58 -8.55 -5.54 -21.46
C TRP A 58 -7.60 -6.49 -20.72
N GLU A 59 -6.77 -7.25 -21.46
CA GLU A 59 -5.79 -8.17 -20.86
C GLU A 59 -4.80 -7.41 -19.95
N ARG A 60 -4.33 -6.25 -20.40
CA ARG A 60 -3.48 -5.39 -19.58
C ARG A 60 -4.19 -4.91 -18.32
N GLY A 61 -5.46 -4.51 -18.44
CA GLY A 61 -6.29 -4.12 -17.30
C GLY A 61 -6.42 -5.24 -16.26
N GLU A 62 -6.62 -6.48 -16.71
CA GLU A 62 -6.70 -7.66 -15.84
C GLU A 62 -5.38 -7.93 -15.09
N GLU A 63 -4.24 -7.78 -15.76
CA GLU A 63 -2.92 -7.88 -15.13
C GLU A 63 -2.73 -6.82 -14.04
N LEU A 64 -3.04 -5.56 -14.35
CA LEU A 64 -2.90 -4.45 -13.40
C LEU A 64 -3.83 -4.63 -12.20
N ALA A 65 -5.07 -5.08 -12.41
CA ALA A 65 -6.01 -5.38 -11.34
C ALA A 65 -5.49 -6.50 -10.41
N LYS A 66 -4.84 -7.53 -10.96
CA LYS A 66 -4.19 -8.59 -10.16
C LYS A 66 -3.05 -8.04 -9.31
N VAL A 67 -2.20 -7.17 -9.87
CA VAL A 67 -1.12 -6.51 -9.14
C VAL A 67 -1.68 -5.67 -7.98
N CYS A 68 -2.67 -4.82 -8.26
CA CYS A 68 -3.31 -3.99 -7.24
C CYS A 68 -3.86 -4.82 -6.09
N ARG A 69 -4.59 -5.91 -6.40
CA ARG A 69 -5.17 -6.82 -5.41
C ARG A 69 -4.09 -7.47 -4.54
N SER A 70 -3.05 -8.03 -5.17
CA SER A 70 -1.95 -8.68 -4.44
C SER A 70 -1.26 -7.73 -3.46
N ARG A 71 -1.07 -6.45 -3.84
CA ARG A 71 -0.49 -5.44 -2.95
C ARG A 71 -1.38 -5.12 -1.76
N LEU A 72 -2.69 -4.99 -1.98
CA LEU A 72 -3.67 -4.73 -0.91
C LEU A 72 -3.80 -5.92 0.04
N ASP A 73 -3.87 -7.15 -0.50
CA ASP A 73 -3.94 -8.37 0.29
C ASP A 73 -2.69 -8.53 1.17
N GLY A 74 -1.50 -8.28 0.60
CA GLY A 74 -0.26 -8.30 1.36
C GLY A 74 -0.20 -7.22 2.46
N ALA A 75 -0.74 -6.03 2.20
CA ALA A 75 -0.86 -4.99 3.22
C ALA A 75 -1.82 -5.40 4.34
N ARG A 76 -2.95 -6.01 4.00
CA ARG A 76 -3.93 -6.51 4.96
C ARG A 76 -3.34 -7.59 5.86
N ALA A 77 -2.66 -8.57 5.28
CA ALA A 77 -2.02 -9.65 6.03
C ALA A 77 -1.00 -9.14 7.05
N ARG A 78 -0.21 -8.10 6.71
CA ARG A 78 0.73 -7.47 7.64
C ARG A 78 0.02 -6.78 8.80
N LEU A 79 -1.11 -6.13 8.53
CA LEU A 79 -1.91 -5.46 9.56
C LEU A 79 -2.57 -6.46 10.51
N ASP A 80 -3.11 -7.55 9.96
CA ASP A 80 -3.70 -8.63 10.75
C ASP A 80 -2.65 -9.31 11.65
N ALA A 81 -1.44 -9.54 11.13
CA ALA A 81 -0.34 -10.08 11.93
C ALA A 81 0.08 -9.15 13.07
N ALA A 82 0.19 -7.84 12.81
CA ALA A 82 0.55 -6.86 13.84
C ALA A 82 -0.50 -6.79 14.97
N LEU A 83 -1.79 -6.85 14.65
CA LEU A 83 -2.88 -6.86 15.63
C LEU A 83 -2.92 -8.15 16.46
N ALA A 84 -2.58 -9.30 15.85
CA ALA A 84 -2.50 -10.58 16.55
C ALA A 84 -1.38 -10.60 17.59
N GLU A 85 -0.19 -10.08 17.24
CA GLU A 85 0.95 -9.95 18.16
C GLU A 85 0.63 -9.03 19.35
N GLU A 86 -0.06 -7.90 19.10
CA GLU A 86 -0.51 -6.99 20.16
C GLU A 86 -1.47 -7.69 21.14
N SER A 87 -2.43 -8.45 20.61
CA SER A 87 -3.42 -9.18 21.41
C SER A 87 -2.77 -10.32 22.21
N ALA A 88 -1.78 -11.01 21.64
CA ALA A 88 -1.02 -12.05 22.34
C ALA A 88 -0.13 -11.47 23.45
N GLY A 89 0.44 -10.29 23.24
CA GLY A 89 1.19 -9.55 24.26
C GLY A 89 0.32 -9.10 25.44
N ALA A 90 -0.92 -8.67 25.17
CA ALA A 90 -1.88 -8.28 26.20
C ALA A 90 -2.37 -9.45 27.06
N GLY A 91 -2.60 -10.63 26.47
CA GLY A 91 -3.02 -11.83 27.21
C GLY A 91 -1.98 -12.36 28.20
N ARG A 92 -0.69 -12.14 27.93
CA ARG A 92 0.42 -12.61 28.78
C ARG A 92 0.65 -11.77 30.03
N ALA A 93 0.12 -10.54 30.08
CA ALA A 93 0.28 -9.63 31.22
C ALA A 93 -0.72 -9.89 32.36
N GLU A 94 -1.86 -10.55 32.08
CA GLU A 94 -2.91 -10.84 33.07
C GLU A 94 -2.72 -12.18 33.81
N GLU A 95 -1.97 -13.15 33.26
CA GLU A 95 -1.79 -14.48 33.88
C GLU A 95 -0.73 -14.52 35.00
N GLY A 96 -0.03 -13.42 35.28
CA GLY A 96 1.02 -13.33 36.31
C GLY A 96 0.59 -12.82 37.69
N SER A 97 -0.68 -12.43 37.87
CA SER A 97 -1.19 -11.83 39.12
C SER A 97 -2.25 -12.69 39.84
N GLY A 98 -2.24 -14.01 39.61
CA GLY A 98 -2.98 -14.97 40.43
C GLY A 98 -2.13 -15.49 41.59
N ASP A 99 -1.87 -14.63 42.57
CA ASP A 99 -1.11 -14.93 43.79
C ASP A 99 -2.05 -15.52 44.87
N LEU A 100 -1.70 -16.71 45.35
CA LEU A 100 -1.91 -17.29 46.70
C LEU A 100 -3.33 -17.49 47.26
#